data_AF-A0A2A8CW83-F1
#
_entry.id   AF-A0A2A8CW83-F1
#
_cell.length_a   1.000
_cell.length_b   1.000
_cell.length_c   1.000
_cell.angle_alpha   90.00
_cell.angle_beta   90.00
_cell.angle_gamma   90.00
#
_symmetry.space_group_name_H-M   'P 1'
#
loop_
_entity.id
_entity.type
_entity.pdbx_description
1 polymer ?
#
loop_
_entity_poly.entity_id
_entity_poly.type
_entity_poly.pdbx_seq_one_letter_code
_entity_poly.pdbx_strand_id
1 'polypeptide(L)'
;MHPDGELALRAGEDARAAALRLGRAHDTFVSSHGMSSCVRPVIAGSWKRCMTMGASPDGRRLPVIRMDADEVAGYRSRHPLARALPGFRELLGERDVDDG
;
A
#
# COMPACT_ATOMS: atom_id res chain seq x y z
N MET A 1 24.55 -8.16 12.69
CA MET A 1 23.39 -8.90 13.22
C MET A 1 22.26 -7.91 13.45
N HIS A 2 21.48 -7.63 12.41
CA HIS A 2 20.29 -6.79 12.53
C HIS A 2 19.16 -7.73 12.97
N PRO A 3 18.41 -7.47 14.05
CA PRO A 3 17.27 -8.30 14.38
C PRO A 3 16.28 -8.16 13.22
N ASP A 4 15.99 -9.31 12.58
CA ASP A 4 15.04 -9.42 11.48
C ASP A 4 13.68 -8.97 11.99
N GLY A 5 13.37 -7.70 11.71
CA GLY A 5 12.01 -7.21 11.74
C GLY A 5 11.23 -7.99 10.70
N GLU A 6 10.57 -9.06 11.12
CA GLU A 6 9.36 -9.59 10.48
C GLU A 6 8.20 -8.68 10.94
N LEU A 7 7.20 -8.33 10.11
CA LEU A 7 6.29 -9.22 9.41
C LEU A 7 5.81 -8.66 8.05
N ALA A 8 5.92 -9.45 6.98
CA ALA A 8 4.67 -9.94 6.38
C ALA A 8 4.31 -11.14 7.25
N LEU A 9 3.07 -11.23 7.73
CA LEU A 9 2.61 -12.13 8.80
C LEU A 9 3.46 -13.40 9.03
N ARG A 10 3.94 -13.57 10.26
CA ARG A 10 4.68 -14.75 10.73
C ARG A 10 3.65 -15.84 10.69
N ALA A 11 4.05 -17.02 10.25
CA ALA A 11 3.15 -18.15 10.25
C ALA A 11 2.53 -18.31 11.66
N GLY A 12 1.19 -18.22 11.75
CA GLY A 12 0.45 -18.30 13.00
C GLY A 12 0.15 -16.96 13.71
N GLU A 13 0.62 -15.81 13.22
CA GLU A 13 0.16 -14.51 13.74
C GLU A 13 -1.24 -14.15 13.20
N ASP A 14 -2.06 -13.57 14.08
CA ASP A 14 -3.34 -12.99 13.70
C ASP A 14 -3.13 -11.78 12.76
N ALA A 15 -3.54 -11.98 11.50
CA ALA A 15 -3.52 -11.00 10.44
C ALA A 15 -4.15 -9.66 10.84
N ARG A 16 -5.30 -9.72 11.51
CA ARG A 16 -6.07 -8.54 11.90
C ARG A 16 -5.35 -7.80 13.02
N ALA A 17 -4.87 -8.51 14.03
CA ALA A 17 -4.12 -7.90 15.13
C ALA A 17 -2.81 -7.25 14.65
N ALA A 18 -2.11 -7.87 13.70
CA ALA A 18 -0.92 -7.29 13.08
C ALA A 18 -1.25 -6.04 12.26
N ALA A 19 -2.31 -6.08 11.45
CA ALA A 19 -2.76 -4.93 10.67
C ALA A 19 -3.13 -3.74 11.58
N LEU A 20 -3.84 -3.99 12.68
CA LEU A 20 -4.20 -2.95 13.65
C LEU A 20 -2.97 -2.34 14.35
N ARG A 21 -1.97 -3.16 14.70
CA ARG A 21 -0.70 -2.68 15.26
C ARG A 21 0.05 -1.79 14.26
N LEU A 22 0.11 -2.23 12.99
CA LEU A 22 0.78 -1.48 11.93
C LEU A 22 0.05 -0.17 11.63
N GLY A 23 -1.28 -0.16 11.63
CA GLY A 23 -2.11 1.04 11.47
C GLY A 23 -1.80 2.09 12.54
N ARG A 24 -1.81 1.69 13.83
CA ARG A 24 -1.44 2.62 14.92
C ARG A 24 -0.02 3.17 14.80
N ALA A 25 0.93 2.34 14.38
CA ALA A 25 2.30 2.78 14.15
C ALA A 25 2.39 3.77 12.98
N HIS A 26 1.61 3.55 11.91
CA HIS A 26 1.49 4.48 10.79
C HIS A 26 0.86 5.81 11.21
N ASP A 27 -0.22 5.79 11.98
CA ASP A 27 -0.90 7.01 12.45
C ASP A 27 0.03 7.85 13.35
N THR A 28 0.80 7.19 14.20
CA THR A 28 1.83 7.84 15.02
C THR A 28 2.91 8.47 14.13
N PHE A 29 3.39 7.74 13.13
CA PHE A 29 4.39 8.23 12.19
C PHE A 29 3.88 9.44 11.39
N VAL A 30 2.65 9.38 10.89
CA VAL A 30 2.03 10.49 10.14
C VAL A 30 1.84 11.71 11.04
N SER A 31 1.33 11.51 12.26
CA SER A 31 0.94 12.60 13.15
C SER A 31 2.14 13.27 13.83
N SER A 32 3.17 12.49 14.19
CA SER A 32 4.29 12.94 15.03
C SER A 32 5.67 12.80 14.38
N HIS A 33 5.75 12.23 13.16
CA HIS A 33 6.99 11.81 12.52
C HIS A 33 7.80 10.77 13.32
N GLY A 34 7.22 10.22 14.39
CA GLY A 34 7.81 9.18 15.23
C GLY A 34 7.73 7.80 14.59
N MET A 35 8.87 7.13 14.45
CA MET A 35 8.93 5.75 13.95
C MET A 35 8.90 4.76 15.12
N SER A 36 7.86 3.93 15.19
CA SER A 36 7.80 2.86 16.20
C SER A 36 8.85 1.78 15.94
N SER A 37 9.52 1.31 16.98
CA SER A 37 10.50 0.22 16.91
C SER A 37 9.90 -1.13 16.50
N CYS A 38 8.57 -1.27 16.56
CA CYS A 38 7.87 -2.47 16.08
C CYS A 38 7.70 -2.52 14.56
N VAL A 39 8.05 -1.45 13.83
CA VAL A 39 7.95 -1.39 12.37
C VAL A 39 9.24 -1.89 11.73
N ARG A 40 9.10 -2.80 10.77
CA ARG A 40 10.26 -3.35 10.03
C ARG A 40 11.03 -2.23 9.32
N PRO A 41 12.37 -2.32 9.21
CA PRO A 41 13.17 -1.32 8.50
C PRO A 41 12.72 -1.07 7.04
N VAL A 42 12.28 -2.10 6.33
CA VAL A 42 11.81 -1.96 4.93
C VAL A 42 10.53 -1.12 4.83
N ILE A 43 9.59 -1.32 5.76
CA ILE A 43 8.32 -0.58 5.83
C ILE A 43 8.59 0.86 6.28
N ALA A 44 9.39 1.03 7.33
CA ALA A 44 9.84 2.34 7.80
C ALA A 44 10.55 3.13 6.69
N GLY A 45 11.42 2.49 5.92
CA GLY A 45 12.10 3.08 4.77
C GLY A 45 11.12 3.46 3.65
N SER A 46 10.09 2.65 3.41
CA SER A 46 9.02 2.98 2.45
C SER A 46 8.25 4.22 2.88
N TRP A 47 7.82 4.29 4.14
CA TRP A 47 7.08 5.44 4.66
C TRP A 47 7.88 6.74 4.58
N LYS A 48 9.17 6.69 4.92
CA LYS A 48 10.07 7.85 4.78
C LYS A 48 10.14 8.33 3.32
N ARG A 49 10.31 7.42 2.35
CA ARG A 49 10.33 7.79 0.92
C ARG A 49 9.01 8.42 0.48
N CYS A 50 7.87 7.87 0.90
CA CYS A 50 6.56 8.42 0.58
C CYS A 50 6.42 9.86 1.10
N MET A 51 6.83 10.12 2.34
CA MET A 51 6.82 11.48 2.90
C MET A 51 7.76 12.43 2.14
N THR A 52 8.99 11.99 1.82
CA THR A 52 9.94 12.81 1.05
C THR A 52 9.40 13.15 -0.35
N MET A 53 8.64 12.23 -0.95
CA MET A 53 7.98 12.42 -2.25
C MET A 53 6.68 13.23 -2.16
N GLY A 54 6.34 13.77 -0.97
CA GLY A 54 5.18 14.63 -0.78
C GLY A 54 3.83 13.89 -0.75
N ALA A 55 3.82 12.57 -0.53
CA ALA A 55 2.59 11.85 -0.28
C ALA A 55 1.97 12.37 1.03
N SER A 56 0.88 13.14 0.92
CA SER A 56 0.16 13.65 2.08
C SER A 56 -0.84 12.59 2.56
N PRO A 57 -0.75 12.14 3.82
CA PRO A 57 -1.63 11.11 4.36
C PRO A 57 -3.10 11.56 4.47
N ASP A 58 -3.33 12.87 4.61
CA ASP A 58 -4.69 13.45 4.66
C ASP A 58 -5.27 13.70 3.25
N GLY A 59 -4.59 13.27 2.18
CA GLY A 59 -4.99 13.53 0.80
C GLY A 59 -4.89 15.00 0.36
N ARG A 60 -4.42 15.90 1.24
CA ARG A 60 -4.34 17.35 0.97
C ARG A 60 -3.34 17.72 -0.11
N ARG A 61 -2.37 16.85 -0.40
CA ARG A 61 -1.49 16.94 -1.56
C ARG A 61 -1.47 15.58 -2.25
N LEU A 62 -2.36 15.42 -3.22
CA LEU A 62 -2.20 14.38 -4.21
C LEU A 62 -1.00 14.76 -5.10
N PRO A 63 -0.12 13.81 -5.46
CA PRO A 63 0.90 14.07 -6.45
C PRO A 63 0.24 14.54 -7.75
N VAL A 64 0.90 15.47 -8.45
CA VAL A 64 0.38 16.00 -9.71
C VAL A 64 0.25 14.85 -10.71
N ILE A 65 -0.99 14.52 -11.07
CA ILE A 65 -1.26 13.57 -12.15
C ILE A 65 -0.95 14.31 -13.45
N ARG A 66 0.12 13.89 -14.14
CA ARG A 66 0.59 14.51 -15.39
C ARG A 66 -0.16 14.02 -16.63
N MET A 67 -1.07 13.07 -16.46
CA MET A 67 -1.85 12.46 -17.53
C MET A 67 -3.32 12.72 -17.30
N ASP A 68 -4.04 13.15 -18.32
CA ASP A 68 -5.50 13.20 -18.27
C ASP A 68 -6.13 11.80 -18.36
N ALA A 69 -7.46 11.73 -18.27
CA ALA A 69 -8.17 10.45 -18.26
C ALA A 69 -7.96 9.64 -19.55
N ASP A 70 -7.90 10.32 -20.70
CA ASP A 70 -7.75 9.68 -22.02
C ASP A 70 -6.31 9.21 -22.22
N GLU A 71 -5.34 10.00 -21.78
CA GLU A 71 -3.93 9.62 -21.76
C GLU A 71 -3.68 8.40 -20.87
N VAL A 72 -4.30 8.37 -19.67
CA VAL A 72 -4.25 7.21 -18.78
C VAL A 72 -4.90 5.99 -19.42
N ALA A 73 -6.08 6.13 -20.03
CA ALA A 73 -6.78 5.04 -20.70
C ALA A 73 -5.96 4.48 -21.87
N GLY A 74 -5.40 5.36 -22.70
CA GLY A 74 -4.55 5.01 -23.84
C GLY A 74 -3.22 4.39 -23.41
N TYR A 75 -2.61 4.86 -22.32
CA TYR A 75 -1.43 4.21 -21.74
C TYR A 75 -1.76 2.80 -21.27
N ARG A 76 -2.85 2.63 -20.51
CA ARG A 76 -3.26 1.35 -19.95
C ARG A 76 -3.64 0.33 -21.03
N SER A 77 -4.30 0.73 -22.10
CA SER A 77 -4.70 -0.17 -23.19
C SER A 77 -3.50 -0.69 -24.00
N ARG A 78 -2.45 0.11 -24.15
CA ARG A 78 -1.20 -0.25 -24.86
C ARG A 78 -0.20 -1.00 -23.98
N HIS A 79 -0.36 -0.95 -22.65
CA HIS A 79 0.58 -1.56 -21.72
C HIS A 79 0.55 -3.10 -21.81
N PRO A 80 1.70 -3.79 -21.77
CA PRO A 80 1.75 -5.27 -21.85
C PRO A 80 0.85 -5.99 -20.84
N LEU A 81 0.64 -5.40 -19.66
CA LEU A 81 -0.27 -5.94 -18.63
C LEU A 81 -1.74 -5.97 -19.06
N ALA A 82 -2.16 -5.15 -20.03
CA ALA A 82 -3.55 -5.13 -20.50
C ALA A 82 -4.06 -6.51 -20.93
N ARG A 83 -3.18 -7.30 -21.54
CA ARG A 83 -3.48 -8.67 -22.00
C ARG A 83 -3.66 -9.66 -20.86
N ALA A 84 -3.03 -9.39 -19.70
CA ALA A 84 -3.09 -10.25 -18.52
C ALA A 84 -4.17 -9.82 -17.52
N LEU A 85 -4.66 -8.57 -17.60
CA LEU A 85 -5.65 -8.01 -16.68
C LEU A 85 -6.95 -8.83 -16.57
N PRO A 86 -7.54 -9.38 -17.65
CA PRO A 86 -8.73 -10.22 -17.52
C PRO A 86 -8.51 -11.42 -16.60
N GLY A 87 -7.42 -12.17 -16.81
CA GLY A 87 -7.08 -13.32 -15.97
C GLY A 87 -6.73 -12.92 -14.53
N PHE A 88 -6.03 -11.80 -14.32
CA PHE A 88 -5.80 -11.29 -12.98
C PHE A 88 -7.09 -10.89 -12.27
N ARG A 89 -8.08 -10.32 -12.98
CA ARG A 89 -9.37 -9.95 -12.38
C ARG A 89 -10.20 -11.16 -12.00
N GLU A 90 -10.19 -12.20 -12.83
CA GLU A 90 -10.81 -13.49 -12.51
C GLU A 90 -10.17 -14.13 -11.27
N LEU A 91 -8.84 -14.15 -11.21
CA LEU A 91 -8.09 -14.75 -10.10
C LEU A 91 -8.16 -13.95 -8.80
N LEU A 92 -8.09 -12.62 -8.90
CA LEU A 92 -8.16 -11.73 -7.74
C LEU A 92 -9.59 -11.51 -7.27
N GLY A 93 -10.57 -11.90 -8.10
CA GLY A 93 -12.00 -11.90 -7.82
C GLY A 93 -12.50 -10.61 -7.18
N GLU A 94 -13.31 -9.84 -7.92
CA GLU A 94 -14.50 -9.34 -7.24
C GLU A 94 -15.13 -10.57 -6.58
N ARG A 95 -15.09 -10.61 -5.25
CA ARG A 95 -16.07 -11.42 -4.54
C ARG A 95 -17.38 -10.87 -5.09
N ASP A 96 -18.08 -11.67 -5.90
CA ASP A 96 -19.50 -11.45 -6.09
C ASP A 96 -20.03 -11.20 -4.68
N VAL A 97 -20.56 -10.00 -4.48
CA VAL A 97 -21.40 -9.72 -3.32
C VAL A 97 -22.65 -10.55 -3.58
N ASP A 98 -22.54 -11.85 -3.29
CA ASP A 98 -23.66 -12.73 -3.06
C ASP A 98 -24.06 -12.49 -1.61
N ASP A 99 -25.00 -11.56 -1.43
CA ASP A 99 -25.90 -11.53 -0.30
C ASP A 99 -27.23 -10.97 -0.85
N GLY A 100 -28.12 -11.91 -1.22
CA GLY A 100 -29.55 -11.65 -1.39
C GLY A 100 -30.27 -11.42 -0.06
#